data_AF-A0A2T4KJ86-F1
#
_entry.id   AF-A0A2T4KJ86-F1
#
_cell.length_a   1.000
_cell.length_b   1.000
_cell.length_c   1.000
_cell.angle_alpha   90.00
_cell.angle_beta   90.00
_cell.angle_gamma   90.00
#
_symmetry.space_group_name_H-M   'P 1'
#
loop_
_entity.id
_entity.type
_entity.pdbx_description
1 polymer ?
#
loop_
_entity_poly.entity_id
_entity_poly.type
_entity_poly.pdbx_seq_one_letter_code
_entity_poly.pdbx_strand_id
1 'polypeptide(L)' 'MTSTDKTILISGMMFNVVFFLLMLAELVITKAAGYALLSAIATYVFFEYVYYAQKKTETHGHE' A
#
# COMPACT_ATOMS: atom_id res chain seq x y z
N MET A 1 14.31 3.25 9.91
CA MET A 1 13.33 2.77 8.92
C MET A 1 12.90 3.95 8.08
N THR A 2 13.33 3.97 6.83
CA THR A 2 13.06 5.02 5.85
C THR A 2 11.56 5.08 5.51
N SER A 3 11.11 6.14 4.84
CA SER A 3 9.74 6.20 4.30
C SER A 3 9.45 5.02 3.38
N THR A 4 10.40 4.66 2.52
CA THR A 4 10.30 3.52 1.60
C THR A 4 10.15 2.19 2.33
N ASP A 5 10.93 1.96 3.39
CA ASP A 5 10.78 0.74 4.20
C ASP A 5 9.37 0.63 4.81
N LYS A 6 8.82 1.77 5.28
CA LYS A 6 7.45 1.84 5.82
C LYS A 6 6.42 1.59 4.73
N THR A 7 6.58 2.19 3.55
CA THR A 7 5.72 1.97 2.39
C THR A 7 5.69 0.50 1.98
N ILE A 8 6.84 -0.17 1.91
CA ILE A 8 6.93 -1.61 1.55
C ILE A 8 6.19 -2.46 2.58
N LEU A 9 6.36 -2.19 3.88
CA LEU A 9 5.65 -2.90 4.94
C LEU A 9 4.12 -2.71 4.83
N ILE A 10 3.66 -1.46 4.64
CA ILE A 10 2.23 -1.13 4.54
C ILE A 10 1.61 -1.76 3.29
N SER A 11 2.28 -1.66 2.13
CA SER A 11 1.79 -2.24 0.88
C SER A 11 1.73 -3.78 0.93
N GLY A 12 2.72 -4.43 1.53
CA GLY A 12 2.70 -5.88 1.78
C GLY A 12 1.57 -6.31 2.72
N MET A 13 1.30 -5.53 3.77
CA MET A 13 0.14 -5.75 4.64
C MET A 13 -1.18 -5.57 3.89
N MET A 14 -1.30 -4.58 3.00
CA MET A 14 -2.48 -4.39 2.17
C MET A 14 -2.71 -5.53 1.19
N PHE A 15 -1.65 -6.11 0.62
CA PHE A 15 -1.77 -7.33 -0.17
C PHE A 15 -2.45 -8.44 0.65
N ASN A 16 -1.94 -8.71 1.86
CA ASN A 16 -2.49 -9.77 2.72
C ASN A 16 -3.96 -9.51 3.06
N VAL A 17 -4.30 -8.28 3.48
CA VAL A 17 -5.68 -7.93 3.85
C VAL A 17 -6.64 -8.14 2.69
N VAL A 18 -6.31 -7.62 1.50
CA VAL A 18 -7.18 -7.73 0.32
C VAL A 18 -7.24 -9.17 -0.18
N PHE A 19 -6.10 -9.88 -0.19
CA PHE A 19 -6.05 -11.27 -0.60
C PHE A 19 -6.94 -12.16 0.28
N PHE A 20 -6.79 -12.08 1.60
CA PHE A 20 -7.60 -12.88 2.51
C PHE A 20 -9.07 -12.47 2.50
N LEU A 21 -9.38 -11.17 2.36
CA LEU A 21 -10.76 -10.72 2.22
C LEU A 21 -11.44 -11.31 0.96
N LEU A 22 -10.73 -11.33 -0.16
CA LEU A 22 -11.25 -11.90 -1.41
C LEU A 22 -11.35 -13.42 -1.35
N MET A 23 -10.43 -14.08 -0.65
CA MET A 23 -10.52 -15.51 -0.36
C MET A 23 -11.74 -15.84 0.53
N LEU A 24 -12.06 -15.01 1.52
CA LEU A 24 -13.29 -15.14 2.32
C LEU A 24 -14.55 -14.93 1.48
N ALA A 25 -14.48 -14.12 0.42
CA ALA A 25 -15.54 -13.94 -0.57
C ALA A 25 -15.57 -15.06 -1.63
N GLU A 26 -14.85 -16.17 -1.41
CA GLU A 26 -14.79 -17.35 -2.27
C GLU A 26 -14.33 -17.06 -3.72
N LEU A 27 -13.55 -15.99 -3.94
CA LEU A 27 -12.96 -15.74 -5.24
C LEU A 27 -11.87 -16.78 -5.57
N VAL A 28 -11.78 -17.15 -6.84
CA VAL A 28 -10.67 -17.97 -7.35
C VAL A 28 -9.33 -17.30 -7.03
N ILE A 29 -8.39 -18.07 -6.47
CA ILE A 29 -7.08 -17.61 -5.96
C ILE A 29 -6.37 -16.66 -6.94
N THR A 30 -6.35 -16.99 -8.23
CA THR A 30 -5.69 -16.16 -9.26
C THR A 30 -6.32 -14.77 -9.39
N LYS A 31 -7.66 -14.67 -9.30
CA LYS A 31 -8.36 -13.38 -9.34
C LYS A 31 -8.12 -12.59 -8.05
N ALA A 32 -8.21 -13.27 -6.89
CA ALA A 32 -7.93 -12.65 -5.60
C ALA A 32 -6.49 -12.08 -5.53
N ALA A 33 -5.50 -12.84 -5.99
CA ALA A 33 -4.11 -12.40 -6.07
C ALA A 33 -3.92 -11.21 -7.01
N GLY A 34 -4.60 -11.18 -8.16
CA GLY A 34 -4.57 -10.05 -9.09
C GLY A 34 -5.08 -8.76 -8.45
N TYR A 35 -6.24 -8.79 -7.82
CA TYR A 35 -6.80 -7.61 -7.14
C TYR A 35 -5.97 -7.18 -5.92
N ALA A 36 -5.45 -8.13 -5.15
CA ALA A 36 -4.58 -7.84 -4.02
C ALA A 36 -3.26 -7.18 -4.48
N LEU A 37 -2.67 -7.65 -5.58
CA LEU A 37 -1.47 -7.07 -6.16
C LEU A 37 -1.71 -5.64 -6.64
N LEU A 38 -2.80 -5.39 -7.37
CA LEU A 38 -3.16 -4.03 -7.82
C LEU A 38 -3.38 -3.08 -6.63
N SER A 39 -4.03 -3.57 -5.57
CA SER A 39 -4.26 -2.80 -4.35
C SER A 39 -2.96 -2.47 -3.61
N ALA A 40 -2.02 -3.43 -3.56
CA ALA A 40 -0.71 -3.24 -2.96
C ALA A 40 0.14 -2.23 -3.74
N ILE A 41 0.14 -2.30 -5.08
CA ILE A 41 0.84 -1.33 -5.95
C ILE A 41 0.25 0.07 -5.77
N ALA A 42 -1.08 0.21 -5.79
CA ALA A 42 -1.73 1.50 -5.57
C ALA A 42 -1.37 2.08 -4.19
N THR A 43 -1.35 1.25 -3.15
CA THR A 43 -0.93 1.63 -1.80
C THR A 43 0.53 2.08 -1.78
N TYR A 44 1.42 1.35 -2.45
CA TYR A 44 2.83 1.71 -2.54
C TYR A 44 3.01 3.08 -3.20
N VAL A 45 2.38 3.30 -4.35
CA VAL A 45 2.48 4.56 -5.09
C VAL A 45 1.94 5.73 -4.27
N PHE A 46 0.80 5.56 -3.60
CA PHE A 46 0.21 6.59 -2.75
C PHE A 46 1.14 6.97 -1.59
N PHE A 47 1.64 5.99 -0.84
CA PHE A 47 2.46 6.29 0.33
C PHE A 47 3.83 6.86 -0.05
N GLU A 48 4.49 6.28 -1.06
CA GLU A 48 5.83 6.69 -1.46
C GLU A 48 5.86 8.08 -2.11
N TYR A 49 4.98 8.31 -3.08
CA TYR A 49 5.08 9.49 -3.95
C TYR A 49 4.10 10.60 -3.60
N VAL A 50 3.03 10.32 -2.86
CA VAL A 50 2.02 11.33 -2.49
C VAL A 50 2.14 11.66 -1.02
N TYR A 51 1.88 10.70 -0.13
CA TYR A 51 1.80 10.95 1.31
C TYR A 51 3.14 11.41 1.90
N TYR A 52 4.22 10.67 1.68
CA TYR A 52 5.52 11.04 2.24
C TYR A 52 6.16 12.26 1.55
N ALA A 53 5.85 12.49 0.27
CA ALA A 53 6.27 13.70 -0.43
C ALA A 53 5.60 14.96 0.15
N GLN A 54 4.28 14.92 0.37
CA GLN A 54 3.53 16.00 1.01
C GLN A 54 3.98 16.24 2.45
N LYS A 55 4.10 15.16 3.25
CA LYS A 55 4.54 15.24 4.64
C LYS A 55 5.92 15.89 4.79
N LYS A 56 6.83 15.62 3.85
CA LYS A 56 8.15 16.27 3.82
C LYS A 56 8.03 17.78 3.59
N THR A 57 7.11 18.21 2.73
CA THR A 57 6.87 19.62 2.41
C THR A 57 6.26 20.38 3.60
N GLU A 58 5.33 19.77 4.32
CA GLU A 58 4.70 20.35 5.52
C GLU A 58 5.69 20.56 6.68
N THR A 59 6.68 19.67 6.81
CA THR A 59 7.70 19.77 7.87
C THR A 59 8.68 20.93 7.62
N HIS A 60 8.86 21.35 6.38
CA HIS A 60 9.69 22.50 6.00
C HIS A 60 8.90 23.81 5.81
N GLY A 61 7.57 23.77 5.88
CA GLY A 61 6.71 24.97 5.79
C GLY A 61 6.47 25.67 7.13
N HIS A 62 7.10 25.17 8.20
CA HIS A 62 6.95 25.64 9.58
C HIS A 62 8.28 26.15 10.18
N GLU A 63 9.19 26.63 9.33
CA GLU A 63 10.41 27.36 9.71
C GLU A 63 10.30 28.84 9.35
#